data_AF-A0A1E2V884-F1
#
_entry.id   AF-A0A1E2V884-F1
#
_cell.length_a   1.000
_cell.length_b   1.000
_cell.length_c   1.000
_cell.angle_alpha   90.00
_cell.angle_beta   90.00
_cell.angle_gamma   90.00
#
_symmetry.space_group_name_H-M   'P 1'
#
loop_
_entity.id
_entity.type
_entity.pdbx_description
1 polymer ?
#
loop_
_entity_poly.entity_id
_entity_poly.type
_entity_poly.pdbx_seq_one_letter_code
_entity_poly.pdbx_strand_id
1 'polypeptide(L)'
;MIRGQFHKPFNEQVRFFRQKLNLPTNRYDDLVRSEHDHAFVVASAMKAGLLADLRGAVDKAISEGKSLGAFRKEFREIVARRGWTGWKGEDSQKGTAWRTRMIYKTNMDTSYMAGRWQQMTDPDVMRLRPYWRYVHNTVENPRQQHRAWHGLVLPAGDPWFKAHYPPNGYGCNCGIETLSERDLERLGKAGPDTAPQQETWEHVHPETGEVTQVPKGLQYGWDYAPGASAAEKAIAARQNRLEGFDNALARKNVESLVAASVFQRFWNGELAGEFPVAVLKPEDQKVLNAESQVVLLSQDSLAAHLSKHPEIDLQDYRRIQQLLDNGEVYRQSGSDERLVYLTLSGVLYRAALKRTGDGRKNYFLTLFKTSDEKAEREVRQKMERVR
;
A
#
# COMPACT_ATOMS: atom_id res chain seq x y z
N MET A 1 1.09 30.43 -26.52
CA MET A 1 0.32 29.22 -26.90
C MET A 1 1.32 28.08 -27.12
N ILE A 2 1.70 27.36 -26.06
CA ILE A 2 2.65 26.24 -26.17
C ILE A 2 1.84 25.00 -26.54
N ARG A 3 1.90 24.60 -27.82
CA ARG A 3 1.40 23.30 -28.30
C ARG A 3 2.34 22.21 -27.77
N GLY A 4 2.08 21.73 -26.56
CA GLY A 4 2.79 20.60 -25.97
C GLY A 4 2.37 19.29 -26.64
N GLN A 5 3.33 18.39 -26.85
CA GLN A 5 3.11 17.03 -27.33
C GLN A 5 2.14 16.28 -26.41
N PHE A 6 0.85 16.33 -26.72
CA PHE A 6 -0.13 15.40 -26.19
C PHE A 6 0.33 13.99 -26.63
N HIS A 7 0.39 13.03 -25.70
CA HIS A 7 0.53 11.57 -25.91
C HIS A 7 1.82 10.88 -25.43
N LYS A 8 2.75 11.55 -24.72
CA LYS A 8 3.76 10.79 -23.94
C LYS A 8 3.32 10.65 -22.48
N PRO A 9 3.21 9.43 -21.94
CA PRO A 9 2.87 9.24 -20.54
C PRO A 9 3.96 9.78 -19.63
N PHE A 10 3.56 10.31 -18.48
CA PHE A 10 4.50 10.65 -17.41
C PHE A 10 4.94 9.35 -16.72
N ASN A 11 6.14 8.85 -17.06
CA ASN A 11 6.59 7.51 -16.71
C ASN A 11 6.65 7.26 -15.20
N GLU A 12 7.06 8.27 -14.43
CA GLU A 12 7.15 8.22 -12.97
C GLU A 12 5.76 8.01 -12.35
N GLN A 13 4.76 8.73 -12.86
CA GLN A 13 3.36 8.54 -12.47
C GLN A 13 2.86 7.13 -12.83
N VAL A 14 3.11 6.67 -14.07
CA VAL A 14 2.71 5.32 -14.52
C VAL A 14 3.34 4.24 -13.63
N ARG A 15 4.65 4.33 -13.38
CA ARG A 15 5.38 3.37 -12.55
C ARG A 15 4.83 3.36 -11.13
N PHE A 16 4.64 4.53 -10.52
CA PHE A 16 4.06 4.64 -9.18
C PHE A 16 2.66 4.02 -9.13
N PHE A 17 1.78 4.35 -10.07
CA PHE A 17 0.42 3.80 -10.08
C PHE A 17 0.40 2.28 -10.28
N ARG A 18 1.23 1.75 -11.18
CA ARG A 18 1.30 0.31 -11.47
C ARG A 18 1.85 -0.52 -10.32
N GLN A 19 2.63 0.08 -9.42
CA GLN A 19 3.12 -0.56 -8.20
C GLN A 19 2.04 -0.75 -7.14
N LYS A 20 0.89 -0.05 -7.25
CA LYS A 20 -0.21 -0.16 -6.30
C LYS A 20 -0.91 -1.51 -6.37
N LEU A 21 -1.29 -2.01 -5.20
CA LEU A 21 -2.00 -3.27 -4.98
C LEU A 21 -3.50 -3.05 -4.90
N ASN A 22 -4.29 -3.96 -5.47
CA ASN A 22 -5.74 -3.92 -5.31
C ASN A 22 -6.11 -4.34 -3.90
N LEU A 23 -6.70 -3.45 -3.11
CA LEU A 23 -7.07 -3.74 -1.73
C LEU A 23 -8.55 -3.41 -1.53
N PRO A 24 -9.38 -4.39 -1.12
CA PRO A 24 -10.78 -4.12 -0.83
C PRO A 24 -10.88 -3.30 0.47
N THR A 25 -11.63 -2.20 0.41
CA THR A 25 -12.00 -1.38 1.58
C THR A 25 -13.50 -1.12 1.61
N ASN A 26 -14.12 -1.24 2.77
CA ASN A 26 -15.54 -0.92 2.94
C ASN A 26 -15.76 0.59 2.82
N ARG A 27 -14.84 1.38 3.39
CA ARG A 27 -14.89 2.83 3.45
C ARG A 27 -13.70 3.47 2.75
N TYR A 28 -13.71 4.80 2.70
CA TYR A 28 -12.66 5.59 2.07
C TYR A 28 -11.50 5.90 3.03
N ASP A 29 -11.77 5.87 4.33
CA ASP A 29 -10.86 6.12 5.46
C ASP A 29 -10.27 4.83 6.06
N ASP A 30 -10.64 3.65 5.53
CA ASP A 30 -10.01 2.37 5.90
C ASP A 30 -8.50 2.36 5.62
N LEU A 31 -8.05 3.16 4.64
CA LEU A 31 -6.65 3.49 4.43
C LEU A 31 -6.43 4.99 4.61
N VAL A 32 -5.28 5.36 5.17
CA VAL A 32 -4.89 6.76 5.39
C VAL A 32 -3.42 6.99 5.02
N ARG A 33 -3.08 8.24 4.72
CA ARG A 33 -1.71 8.72 4.52
C ARG A 33 -0.94 7.86 3.49
N SER A 34 0.30 7.48 3.83
CA SER A 34 1.20 6.70 2.98
C SER A 34 0.67 5.33 2.56
N GLU A 35 -0.38 4.82 3.20
CA GLU A 35 -0.97 3.55 2.79
C GLU A 35 -1.58 3.63 1.38
N HIS A 36 -2.03 4.82 0.98
CA HIS A 36 -2.48 5.09 -0.38
C HIS A 36 -1.35 5.06 -1.42
N ASP A 37 -0.07 5.16 -1.04
CA ASP A 37 1.04 5.03 -1.98
C ASP A 37 1.16 3.61 -2.55
N HIS A 38 0.68 2.62 -1.78
CA HIS A 38 0.85 1.20 -2.12
C HIS A 38 -0.46 0.50 -2.43
N ALA A 39 -1.59 1.18 -2.24
CA ALA A 39 -2.92 0.59 -2.39
C ALA A 39 -3.78 1.35 -3.40
N PHE A 40 -4.33 0.62 -4.36
CA PHE A 40 -5.49 1.01 -5.12
C PHE A 40 -6.74 0.50 -4.40
N VAL A 41 -7.58 1.44 -3.98
CA VAL A 41 -8.82 1.16 -3.28
C VAL A 41 -9.99 1.87 -3.94
N VAL A 42 -11.13 1.20 -3.93
CA VAL A 42 -12.42 1.80 -4.26
C VAL A 42 -13.39 1.31 -3.19
N ALA A 43 -13.87 2.24 -2.36
CA ALA A 43 -14.76 1.92 -1.24
C ALA A 43 -15.94 1.05 -1.70
N SER A 44 -16.26 -0.01 -0.97
CA SER A 44 -17.33 -0.98 -1.28
C SER A 44 -17.14 -1.81 -2.56
N ALA A 45 -15.99 -1.73 -3.24
CA ALA A 45 -15.64 -2.64 -4.34
C ALA A 45 -14.93 -3.89 -3.79
N MET A 46 -15.67 -4.79 -3.15
CA MET A 46 -15.11 -5.93 -2.39
C MET A 46 -14.55 -7.06 -3.24
N LYS A 47 -14.97 -7.16 -4.51
CA LYS A 47 -14.58 -8.26 -5.39
C LYS A 47 -13.24 -7.96 -6.05
N ALA A 48 -12.26 -8.84 -5.92
CA ALA A 48 -10.92 -8.70 -6.51
C ALA A 48 -10.96 -8.41 -8.03
N GLY A 49 -11.81 -9.11 -8.78
CA GLY A 49 -11.97 -8.90 -10.22
C GLY A 49 -12.56 -7.53 -10.61
N LEU A 50 -13.42 -6.94 -9.77
CA LEU A 50 -13.94 -5.60 -9.97
C LEU A 50 -12.85 -4.54 -9.73
N LEU A 51 -12.09 -4.67 -8.64
CA LEU A 51 -10.97 -3.76 -8.34
C LEU A 51 -9.90 -3.82 -9.43
N ALA A 52 -9.57 -5.02 -9.92
CA ALA A 52 -8.60 -5.20 -11.00
C ALA A 52 -9.02 -4.47 -12.28
N ASP A 53 -10.30 -4.60 -12.67
CA ASP A 53 -10.82 -3.92 -13.86
C ASP A 53 -10.85 -2.40 -13.69
N LEU A 54 -11.28 -1.91 -12.52
CA LEU A 54 -11.30 -0.47 -12.21
C LEU A 54 -9.89 0.12 -12.18
N ARG A 55 -8.92 -0.59 -11.58
CA ARG A 55 -7.51 -0.20 -11.61
C ARG A 55 -6.99 -0.16 -13.04
N GLY A 56 -7.34 -1.14 -13.87
CA GLY A 56 -7.00 -1.18 -15.28
C GLY A 56 -7.56 0.03 -16.05
N ALA A 57 -8.80 0.43 -15.80
CA ALA A 57 -9.39 1.61 -16.43
C ALA A 57 -8.66 2.91 -16.04
N VAL A 58 -8.20 3.02 -14.78
CA VAL A 58 -7.38 4.15 -14.32
C VAL A 58 -5.96 4.08 -14.90
N ASP A 59 -5.34 2.90 -14.99
CA ASP A 59 -4.02 2.73 -15.61
C ASP A 59 -4.04 3.20 -17.07
N LYS A 60 -5.08 2.85 -17.83
CA LYS A 60 -5.27 3.35 -19.20
C LYS A 60 -5.47 4.87 -19.22
N ALA A 61 -6.24 5.43 -18.28
CA ALA A 61 -6.39 6.88 -18.18
C ALA A 61 -5.05 7.60 -17.97
N ILE A 62 -4.17 7.05 -17.13
CA ILE A 62 -2.85 7.60 -16.86
C ILE A 62 -1.91 7.39 -18.05
N SER A 63 -1.79 6.15 -18.54
CA SER A 63 -0.78 5.75 -19.53
C SER A 63 -1.13 6.14 -20.97
N GLU A 64 -2.41 6.25 -21.30
CA GLU A 64 -2.90 6.63 -22.64
C GLU A 64 -3.48 8.06 -22.67
N GLY A 65 -3.58 8.73 -21.52
CA GLY A 65 -4.16 10.08 -21.44
C GLY A 65 -5.68 10.13 -21.67
N LYS A 66 -6.42 9.08 -21.30
CA LYS A 66 -7.89 9.07 -21.48
C LYS A 66 -8.57 10.11 -20.61
N SER A 67 -9.61 10.74 -21.14
CA SER A 67 -10.42 11.73 -20.42
C SER A 67 -11.34 11.11 -19.35
N LEU A 68 -11.84 11.94 -18.43
CA LEU A 68 -12.88 11.55 -17.47
C LEU A 68 -14.14 10.98 -18.16
N GLY A 69 -14.49 11.50 -19.35
CA GLY A 69 -15.63 10.99 -20.13
C GLY A 69 -15.40 9.56 -20.62
N ALA A 70 -14.21 9.27 -21.12
CA ALA A 70 -13.82 7.91 -21.53
C ALA A 70 -13.79 6.96 -20.32
N PHE A 71 -13.19 7.39 -19.20
CA PHE A 71 -13.20 6.61 -17.96
C PHE A 71 -14.63 6.31 -17.47
N ARG A 72 -15.55 7.29 -17.51
CA ARG A 72 -16.96 7.10 -17.15
C ARG A 72 -17.68 6.06 -18.00
N LYS A 73 -17.33 5.97 -19.29
CA LYS A 73 -17.87 4.94 -20.17
C LYS A 73 -17.35 3.56 -19.76
N GLU A 74 -16.03 3.41 -19.64
CA GLU A 74 -15.38 2.14 -19.26
C GLU A 74 -15.82 1.68 -17.86
N PHE A 75 -15.98 2.61 -16.90
CA PHE A 75 -16.53 2.33 -15.57
C PHE A 75 -17.92 1.67 -15.66
N ARG A 76 -18.86 2.24 -16.43
CA ARG A 76 -20.22 1.68 -16.57
C ARG A 76 -20.20 0.27 -17.17
N GLU A 77 -19.34 0.05 -18.16
CA GLU A 77 -19.15 -1.28 -18.77
C GLU A 77 -18.59 -2.30 -17.77
N ILE A 78 -17.62 -1.91 -16.94
CA ILE A 78 -17.05 -2.75 -15.88
C ILE A 78 -18.11 -3.09 -14.83
N VAL A 79 -18.85 -2.09 -14.32
CA VAL A 79 -19.88 -2.27 -13.30
C VAL A 79 -20.96 -3.24 -13.79
N ALA A 80 -21.46 -3.04 -15.02
CA ALA A 80 -22.45 -3.92 -15.63
C ALA A 80 -21.93 -5.36 -15.80
N ARG A 81 -20.72 -5.52 -16.37
CA ARG A 81 -20.10 -6.84 -16.61
C ARG A 81 -19.79 -7.60 -15.31
N ARG A 82 -19.45 -6.89 -14.23
CA ARG A 82 -19.13 -7.49 -12.92
C ARG A 82 -20.37 -7.65 -12.01
N GLY A 83 -21.54 -7.18 -12.45
CA GLY A 83 -22.77 -7.22 -11.67
C GLY A 83 -22.63 -6.50 -10.32
N TRP A 84 -21.97 -5.34 -10.30
CA TRP A 84 -21.76 -4.58 -9.08
C TRP A 84 -22.89 -3.57 -8.87
N THR A 85 -23.70 -3.80 -7.83
CA THR A 85 -24.85 -2.97 -7.46
C THR A 85 -24.76 -2.56 -5.98
N GLY A 86 -25.63 -1.66 -5.54
CA GLY A 86 -25.68 -1.13 -4.18
C GLY A 86 -24.56 -0.13 -3.84
N TRP A 87 -23.86 0.41 -4.83
CA TRP A 87 -22.74 1.33 -4.57
C TRP A 87 -23.21 2.78 -4.47
N LYS A 88 -22.57 3.55 -3.57
CA LYS A 88 -22.96 4.95 -3.30
C LYS A 88 -22.97 5.82 -4.56
N GLY A 89 -24.13 6.35 -4.92
CA GLY A 89 -24.36 7.21 -6.09
C GLY A 89 -24.86 6.48 -7.34
N GLU A 90 -25.15 5.17 -7.27
CA GLU A 90 -25.71 4.39 -8.38
C GLU A 90 -27.12 4.86 -8.79
N ASP A 91 -27.90 5.31 -7.82
CA ASP A 91 -29.30 5.72 -7.91
C ASP A 91 -29.55 6.98 -8.74
N SER A 92 -28.50 7.73 -9.10
CA SER A 92 -28.65 8.98 -9.83
C SER A 92 -27.50 9.27 -10.78
N GLN A 93 -27.79 9.99 -11.87
CA GLN A 93 -26.78 10.48 -12.80
C GLN A 93 -25.75 11.37 -12.11
N LYS A 94 -26.19 12.22 -11.17
CA LYS A 94 -25.33 13.09 -10.36
C LYS A 94 -24.43 12.27 -9.44
N GLY A 95 -24.95 11.25 -8.76
CA GLY A 95 -24.19 10.34 -7.91
C GLY A 95 -23.12 9.58 -8.70
N THR A 96 -23.48 9.04 -9.86
CA THR A 96 -22.57 8.33 -10.75
C THR A 96 -21.47 9.27 -11.27
N ALA A 97 -21.84 10.48 -11.67
CA ALA A 97 -20.91 11.50 -12.14
C ALA A 97 -19.93 11.92 -11.03
N TRP A 98 -20.42 12.08 -9.80
CA TRP A 98 -19.59 12.35 -8.63
C TRP A 98 -18.62 11.20 -8.37
N ARG A 99 -19.10 9.96 -8.24
CA ARG A 99 -18.27 8.81 -7.89
C ARG A 99 -17.16 8.54 -8.90
N THR A 100 -17.51 8.53 -10.18
CA THR A 100 -16.52 8.36 -11.26
C THR A 100 -15.49 9.49 -11.27
N ARG A 101 -15.90 10.74 -11.03
CA ARG A 101 -14.98 11.88 -10.90
C ARG A 101 -14.05 11.70 -9.71
N MET A 102 -14.57 11.25 -8.56
CA MET A 102 -13.77 11.03 -7.36
C MET A 102 -12.70 9.96 -7.58
N ILE A 103 -13.07 8.80 -8.13
CA ILE A 103 -12.12 7.71 -8.41
C ILE A 103 -11.06 8.18 -9.40
N TYR A 104 -11.48 8.75 -10.53
CA TYR A 104 -10.58 9.23 -11.57
C TYR A 104 -9.64 10.30 -11.02
N LYS A 105 -10.18 11.41 -10.52
CA LYS A 105 -9.37 12.59 -10.13
C LYS A 105 -8.41 12.24 -8.99
N THR A 106 -8.88 11.54 -7.96
CA THR A 106 -8.05 11.17 -6.82
C THR A 106 -6.84 10.34 -7.26
N ASN A 107 -7.05 9.32 -8.10
CA ASN A 107 -5.95 8.49 -8.55
C ASN A 107 -5.03 9.22 -9.53
N MET A 108 -5.57 10.04 -10.44
CA MET A 108 -4.77 10.86 -11.36
C MET A 108 -3.87 11.84 -10.59
N ASP A 109 -4.43 12.60 -9.64
CA ASP A 109 -3.68 13.63 -8.93
C ASP A 109 -2.64 13.02 -7.98
N THR A 110 -3.02 12.02 -7.18
CA THR A 110 -2.09 11.39 -6.22
C THR A 110 -0.92 10.73 -6.95
N SER A 111 -1.18 9.99 -8.04
CA SER A 111 -0.12 9.35 -8.81
C SER A 111 0.76 10.36 -9.55
N TYR A 112 0.17 11.44 -10.08
CA TYR A 112 0.93 12.52 -10.71
C TYR A 112 1.85 13.20 -9.69
N MET A 113 1.32 13.54 -8.52
CA MET A 113 2.10 14.18 -7.46
C MET A 113 3.18 13.25 -6.90
N ALA A 114 2.95 11.94 -6.82
CA ALA A 114 3.99 10.98 -6.45
C ALA A 114 5.10 10.86 -7.49
N GLY A 115 4.76 10.89 -8.78
CA GLY A 115 5.75 10.95 -9.85
C GLY A 115 6.57 12.26 -9.78
N ARG A 116 5.90 13.38 -9.49
CA ARG A 116 6.55 14.68 -9.28
C ARG A 116 7.45 14.67 -8.06
N TRP A 117 7.05 14.04 -6.95
CA TRP A 117 7.89 13.86 -5.77
C TRP A 117 9.21 13.22 -6.16
N GLN A 118 9.15 12.07 -6.85
CA GLN A 118 10.35 11.37 -7.29
C GLN A 118 11.29 12.25 -8.15
N GLN A 119 10.74 13.00 -9.12
CA GLN A 119 11.55 13.92 -9.94
C GLN A 119 12.16 15.05 -9.12
N MET A 120 11.38 15.63 -8.20
CA MET A 120 11.77 16.82 -7.46
C MET A 120 12.75 16.53 -6.33
N THR A 121 12.76 15.30 -5.82
CA THR A 121 13.70 14.83 -4.80
C THR A 121 14.94 14.16 -5.39
N ASP A 122 15.07 14.12 -6.72
CA ASP A 122 16.32 13.70 -7.35
C ASP A 122 17.47 14.60 -6.85
N PRO A 123 18.62 14.04 -6.40
CA PRO A 123 19.72 14.82 -5.84
C PRO A 123 20.22 15.94 -6.76
N ASP A 124 20.25 15.72 -8.07
CA ASP A 124 20.66 16.76 -9.03
C ASP A 124 19.62 17.85 -9.16
N VAL A 125 18.33 17.50 -9.12
CA VAL A 125 17.24 18.48 -9.12
C VAL A 125 17.25 19.29 -7.83
N MET A 126 17.40 18.67 -6.67
CA MET A 126 17.48 19.37 -5.38
C MET A 126 18.69 20.31 -5.32
N ARG A 127 19.83 19.91 -5.90
CA ARG A 127 21.03 20.75 -5.97
C ARG A 127 20.83 21.98 -6.86
N LEU A 128 20.16 21.83 -8.01
CA LEU A 128 19.95 22.92 -8.97
C LEU A 128 18.73 23.78 -8.65
N ARG A 129 17.74 23.23 -7.94
CA ARG A 129 16.44 23.84 -7.65
C ARG A 129 16.05 23.59 -6.19
N PRO A 130 16.82 24.15 -5.23
CA PRO A 130 16.72 23.82 -3.81
C PRO A 130 15.49 24.37 -3.11
N TYR A 131 14.63 25.13 -3.79
CA TYR A 131 13.43 25.73 -3.21
C TYR A 131 12.17 25.21 -3.87
N TRP A 132 11.11 25.06 -3.09
CA TRP A 132 9.81 24.62 -3.56
C TRP A 132 8.76 25.68 -3.25
N ARG A 133 7.92 25.98 -4.25
CA ARG A 133 6.80 26.92 -4.15
C ARG A 133 5.48 26.18 -4.14
N TYR A 134 4.63 26.47 -3.15
CA TYR A 134 3.27 25.97 -3.11
C TYR A 134 2.35 26.74 -4.07
N VAL A 135 1.62 26.03 -4.93
CA VAL A 135 0.78 26.62 -5.98
C VAL A 135 -0.67 26.19 -5.78
N HIS A 136 -1.58 27.15 -5.69
CA HIS A 136 -3.01 26.94 -5.54
C HIS A 136 -3.74 27.40 -6.81
N ASN A 137 -4.56 26.52 -7.39
CA ASN A 137 -5.21 26.76 -8.69
C ASN A 137 -6.75 26.62 -8.64
N THR A 138 -7.35 26.46 -7.45
CA THR A 138 -8.82 26.35 -7.35
C THR A 138 -9.44 27.73 -7.31
N VAL A 139 -10.34 28.03 -8.25
CA VAL A 139 -11.04 29.32 -8.32
C VAL A 139 -12.37 29.26 -7.57
N GLU A 140 -13.20 28.26 -7.85
CA GLU A 140 -14.50 28.09 -7.20
C GLU A 140 -14.37 27.37 -5.86
N ASN A 141 -14.91 27.96 -4.79
CA ASN A 141 -14.89 27.42 -3.43
C ASN A 141 -13.49 26.97 -2.96
N PRO A 142 -12.47 27.85 -3.00
CA PRO A 142 -11.12 27.51 -2.58
C PRO A 142 -11.08 27.28 -1.05
N ARG A 143 -10.27 26.31 -0.63
CA ARG A 143 -9.90 26.19 0.79
C ARG A 143 -9.02 27.39 1.14
N GLN A 144 -9.47 28.24 2.07
CA GLN A 144 -8.81 29.52 2.35
C GLN A 144 -7.36 29.34 2.81
N GLN A 145 -7.07 28.28 3.57
CA GLN A 145 -5.71 27.92 3.97
C GLN A 145 -4.80 27.64 2.76
N HIS A 146 -5.30 26.93 1.75
CA HIS A 146 -4.52 26.63 0.54
C HIS A 146 -4.25 27.87 -0.28
N ARG A 147 -5.20 28.81 -0.30
CA ARG A 147 -5.04 30.13 -0.93
C ARG A 147 -4.00 30.96 -0.18
N ALA A 148 -4.00 30.92 1.15
CA ALA A 148 -3.01 31.63 1.98
C ALA A 148 -1.59 31.06 1.79
N TRP A 149 -1.44 29.76 1.52
CA TRP A 149 -0.15 29.16 1.19
C TRP A 149 0.30 29.40 -0.26
N HIS A 150 -0.55 29.98 -1.11
CA HIS A 150 -0.17 30.21 -2.50
C HIS A 150 1.03 31.16 -2.60
N GLY A 151 2.09 30.73 -3.26
CA GLY A 151 3.32 31.51 -3.40
C GLY A 151 4.28 31.37 -2.23
N LEU A 152 3.94 30.60 -1.18
CA LEU A 152 4.87 30.22 -0.11
C LEU A 152 6.05 29.46 -0.72
N VAL A 153 7.27 29.96 -0.51
CA VAL A 153 8.50 29.33 -0.97
C VAL A 153 9.32 28.87 0.22
N LEU A 154 9.63 27.58 0.32
CA LEU A 154 10.47 27.02 1.37
C LEU A 154 11.61 26.21 0.76
N PRO A 155 12.68 25.90 1.51
CA PRO A 155 13.65 24.89 1.08
C PRO A 155 12.95 23.55 0.75
N ALA A 156 13.43 22.84 -0.27
CA ALA A 156 12.85 21.57 -0.73
C ALA A 156 12.76 20.50 0.37
N GLY A 157 13.73 20.49 1.29
CA GLY A 157 13.77 19.57 2.43
C GLY A 157 13.01 20.04 3.68
N ASP A 158 12.28 21.16 3.61
CA ASP A 158 11.57 21.70 4.76
C ASP A 158 10.52 20.69 5.30
N PRO A 159 10.47 20.44 6.63
CA PRO A 159 9.51 19.51 7.22
C PRO A 159 8.05 19.81 6.91
N TRP A 160 7.69 21.06 6.61
CA TRP A 160 6.33 21.46 6.26
C TRP A 160 5.79 20.64 5.08
N PHE A 161 6.62 20.39 4.06
CA PHE A 161 6.23 19.60 2.89
C PHE A 161 5.99 18.12 3.18
N LYS A 162 6.48 17.58 4.30
CA LYS A 162 6.20 16.17 4.66
C LYS A 162 4.70 15.91 4.86
N ALA A 163 3.98 16.92 5.37
CA ALA A 163 2.55 16.84 5.61
C ALA A 163 1.71 17.62 4.59
N HIS A 164 2.23 18.70 4.01
CA HIS A 164 1.46 19.63 3.18
C HIS A 164 1.71 19.53 1.67
N TYR A 165 2.48 18.51 1.24
CA TYR A 165 2.68 18.25 -0.18
C TYR A 165 1.37 17.75 -0.83
N PRO A 166 0.82 18.45 -1.85
CA PRO A 166 -0.47 18.12 -2.42
C PRO A 166 -0.58 16.71 -3.02
N PRO A 167 -1.81 16.18 -3.17
CA PRO A 167 -3.09 16.77 -2.78
C PRO A 167 -3.35 16.76 -1.27
N ASN A 168 -3.86 17.87 -0.76
CA ASN A 168 -4.13 18.10 0.66
C ASN A 168 -5.58 17.74 1.06
N GLY A 169 -6.21 16.82 0.33
CA GLY A 169 -7.62 16.46 0.45
C GLY A 169 -8.29 16.15 -0.87
N TYR A 170 -9.44 15.51 -0.80
CA TYR A 170 -10.27 15.19 -1.96
C TYR A 170 -10.59 16.44 -2.80
N GLY A 171 -10.38 16.35 -4.12
CA GLY A 171 -10.66 17.47 -5.03
C GLY A 171 -9.68 18.64 -4.95
N CYS A 172 -8.56 18.51 -4.22
CA CYS A 172 -7.46 19.48 -4.27
C CYS A 172 -6.90 19.59 -5.70
N ASN A 173 -6.50 20.81 -6.11
CA ASN A 173 -5.84 21.09 -7.41
C ASN A 173 -4.49 21.81 -7.20
N CYS A 174 -3.99 21.80 -5.96
CA CYS A 174 -2.71 22.43 -5.64
C CYS A 174 -1.55 21.57 -6.16
N GLY A 175 -0.39 22.19 -6.33
CA GLY A 175 0.84 21.50 -6.70
C GLY A 175 2.06 22.22 -6.16
N ILE A 176 3.24 21.67 -6.47
CA ILE A 176 4.52 22.27 -6.11
C ILE A 176 5.34 22.58 -7.37
N GLU A 177 5.99 23.73 -7.35
CA GLU A 177 7.00 24.11 -8.34
C GLU A 177 8.39 24.14 -7.70
N THR A 178 9.37 23.49 -8.31
CA THR A 178 10.78 23.65 -7.94
C THR A 178 11.30 24.97 -8.47
N LEU A 179 12.14 25.67 -7.71
CA LEU A 179 12.72 26.96 -8.03
C LEU A 179 14.24 26.93 -7.82
N SER A 180 14.96 27.55 -8.74
CA SER A 180 16.37 27.92 -8.56
C SER A 180 16.49 29.28 -7.87
N GLU A 181 17.71 29.68 -7.48
CA GLU A 181 17.99 31.01 -6.95
C GLU A 181 17.50 32.13 -7.89
N ARG A 182 17.80 32.00 -9.19
CA ARG A 182 17.33 32.95 -10.21
C ARG A 182 15.81 33.04 -10.29
N ASP A 183 15.10 31.95 -9.99
CA ASP A 183 13.65 31.97 -9.97
C ASP A 183 13.12 32.69 -8.72
N LEU A 184 13.78 32.57 -7.56
CA LEU A 184 13.48 33.39 -6.39
C LEU A 184 13.66 34.89 -6.68
N GLU A 185 14.77 35.27 -7.30
CA GLU A 185 15.04 36.65 -7.70
C GLU A 185 13.95 37.21 -8.61
N ARG A 186 13.48 36.42 -9.59
CA ARG A 186 12.37 36.79 -10.48
C ARG A 186 11.05 36.95 -9.75
N LEU A 187 10.86 36.26 -8.62
CA LEU A 187 9.72 36.42 -7.73
C LEU A 187 9.89 37.60 -6.77
N GLY A 188 11.01 38.34 -6.84
CA GLY A 188 11.32 39.46 -5.96
C GLY A 188 11.66 39.04 -4.53
N LYS A 189 12.07 37.78 -4.32
CA LYS A 189 12.42 37.24 -3.01
C LYS A 189 13.94 37.25 -2.83
N ALA A 190 14.40 37.71 -1.67
CA ALA A 190 15.82 37.67 -1.27
C ALA A 190 16.25 36.30 -0.69
N GLY A 191 15.30 35.38 -0.52
CA GLY A 191 15.51 34.05 0.05
C GLY A 191 14.18 33.31 0.22
N PRO A 192 14.19 32.08 0.75
CA PRO A 192 12.95 31.37 1.10
C PRO A 192 12.20 32.08 2.23
N ASP A 193 10.90 31.83 2.30
CA ASP A 193 10.02 32.25 3.38
C ASP A 193 10.24 31.40 4.64
N THR A 194 9.64 31.83 5.75
CA THR A 194 9.52 31.01 6.97
C THR A 194 8.26 30.15 6.88
N ALA A 195 8.38 28.87 7.22
CA ALA A 195 7.22 27.98 7.28
C ALA A 195 6.17 28.52 8.26
N PRO A 196 4.86 28.54 7.90
CA PRO A 196 3.82 29.03 8.77
C PRO A 196 3.70 28.14 10.02
N GLN A 197 3.32 28.74 11.15
CA GLN A 197 3.04 27.96 12.36
C GLN A 197 1.93 26.95 12.08
N GLN A 198 2.21 25.69 12.43
CA GLN A 198 1.28 24.60 12.19
C GLN A 198 0.29 24.49 13.35
N GLU A 199 -0.95 24.91 13.09
CA GLU A 199 -2.08 24.62 13.97
C GLU A 199 -2.70 23.26 13.61
N THR A 200 -3.31 22.58 14.58
CA THR A 200 -4.05 21.34 14.36
C THR A 200 -5.53 21.50 14.71
N TRP A 201 -6.34 20.55 14.26
CA TRP A 201 -7.72 20.34 14.69
C TRP A 201 -7.94 18.87 15.01
N GLU A 202 -8.86 18.59 15.93
CA GLU A 202 -9.18 17.24 16.36
C GLU A 202 -10.17 16.57 15.41
N HIS A 203 -9.75 15.46 14.81
CA HIS A 203 -10.61 14.57 14.08
C HIS A 203 -11.02 13.40 14.98
N VAL A 204 -12.32 13.22 15.18
CA VAL A 204 -12.87 12.04 15.87
C VAL A 204 -13.32 11.03 14.82
N HIS A 205 -12.69 9.86 14.80
CA HIS A 205 -13.05 8.79 13.90
C HIS A 205 -14.46 8.28 14.23
N PRO A 206 -15.41 8.26 13.27
CA PRO A 206 -16.83 8.10 13.57
C PRO A 206 -17.22 6.71 14.09
N GLU A 207 -16.42 5.67 13.84
CA GLU A 207 -16.72 4.30 14.26
C GLU A 207 -15.95 3.86 15.51
N THR A 208 -14.71 4.32 15.67
CA THR A 208 -13.82 3.91 16.77
C THR A 208 -13.80 4.92 17.91
N GLY A 209 -14.23 6.17 17.66
CA GLY A 209 -14.10 7.28 18.59
C GLY A 209 -12.66 7.77 18.76
N GLU A 210 -11.70 7.24 17.99
CA GLU A 210 -10.30 7.63 18.07
C GLU A 210 -10.12 9.11 17.71
N VAL A 211 -9.37 9.85 18.52
CA VAL A 211 -9.08 11.26 18.30
C VAL A 211 -7.69 11.41 17.69
N THR A 212 -7.61 11.99 16.49
CA THR A 212 -6.35 12.30 15.80
C THR A 212 -6.18 13.80 15.60
N GLN A 213 -5.00 14.33 15.89
CA GLN A 213 -4.65 15.71 15.56
C GLN A 213 -4.26 15.82 14.08
N VAL A 214 -4.96 16.68 13.34
CA VAL A 214 -4.74 16.89 11.89
C VAL A 214 -4.31 18.34 11.65
N PRO A 215 -3.28 18.61 10.82
CA PRO A 215 -2.92 19.99 10.49
C PRO A 215 -4.07 20.77 9.86
N LYS A 216 -4.29 22.01 10.29
CA LYS A 216 -5.34 22.87 9.74
C LYS A 216 -5.10 23.10 8.25
N GLY A 217 -6.16 23.00 7.48
CA GLY A 217 -6.12 23.08 6.02
C GLY A 217 -5.93 21.72 5.33
N LEU A 218 -5.60 20.66 6.05
CA LEU A 218 -5.55 19.29 5.53
C LEU A 218 -6.81 18.52 5.91
N GLN A 219 -7.28 17.63 5.03
CA GLN A 219 -8.29 16.65 5.39
C GLN A 219 -7.64 15.46 6.12
N TYR A 220 -8.36 14.83 7.04
CA TYR A 220 -7.89 13.61 7.73
C TYR A 220 -7.42 12.55 6.71
N GLY A 221 -6.23 11.99 6.95
CA GLY A 221 -5.60 10.99 6.08
C GLY A 221 -4.85 11.56 4.87
N TRP A 222 -4.81 12.87 4.67
CA TRP A 222 -4.07 13.54 3.58
C TRP A 222 -2.82 14.28 4.03
N ASP A 223 -2.44 14.13 5.30
CA ASP A 223 -1.25 14.71 5.91
C ASP A 223 0.01 13.87 5.62
N TYR A 224 0.31 13.70 4.34
CA TYR A 224 1.49 12.99 3.83
C TYR A 224 1.85 13.49 2.43
N ALA A 225 3.09 13.24 2.02
CA ALA A 225 3.51 13.45 0.64
C ALA A 225 3.38 12.14 -0.18
N PRO A 226 2.53 12.08 -1.22
CA PRO A 226 2.46 10.91 -2.08
C PRO A 226 3.80 10.58 -2.72
N GLY A 227 4.14 9.30 -2.75
CA GLY A 227 5.41 8.81 -3.28
C GLY A 227 6.61 9.00 -2.35
N ALA A 228 6.44 9.65 -1.20
CA ALA A 228 7.50 9.82 -0.21
C ALA A 228 7.71 8.59 0.67
N SER A 229 6.75 7.66 0.70
CA SER A 229 6.87 6.46 1.52
C SER A 229 7.73 5.38 0.85
N ALA A 230 8.65 4.81 1.62
CA ALA A 230 9.29 3.55 1.26
C ALA A 230 8.25 2.42 1.36
N ALA A 231 8.21 1.51 0.39
CA ALA A 231 7.29 0.36 0.40
C ALA A 231 7.33 -0.45 1.70
N GLU A 232 8.49 -0.47 2.37
CA GLU A 232 8.73 -1.06 3.68
C GLU A 232 7.87 -0.43 4.79
N LYS A 233 7.74 0.90 4.82
CA LYS A 233 6.95 1.61 5.84
C LYS A 233 5.45 1.30 5.72
N ALA A 234 4.97 1.03 4.51
CA ALA A 234 3.58 0.69 4.28
C ALA A 234 3.26 -0.78 4.53
N ILE A 235 4.21 -1.69 4.27
CA ILE A 235 4.09 -3.09 4.70
C ILE A 235 4.04 -3.14 6.23
N ALA A 236 4.90 -2.38 6.93
CA ALA A 236 4.88 -2.27 8.39
C ALA A 236 3.57 -1.66 8.94
N ALA A 237 3.09 -0.56 8.36
CA ALA A 237 1.79 0.02 8.75
C ALA A 237 0.61 -0.94 8.50
N ARG A 238 0.69 -1.74 7.44
CA ARG A 238 -0.33 -2.74 7.11
C ARG A 238 -0.26 -3.96 8.03
N GLN A 239 0.94 -4.42 8.39
CA GLN A 239 1.15 -5.47 9.40
C GLN A 239 0.45 -5.12 10.71
N ASN A 240 0.65 -3.90 11.22
CA ASN A 240 0.00 -3.45 12.46
C ASN A 240 -1.53 -3.53 12.40
N ARG A 241 -2.14 -3.27 11.23
CA ARG A 241 -3.60 -3.38 11.06
C ARG A 241 -4.10 -4.81 10.89
N LEU A 242 -3.29 -5.70 10.31
CA LEU A 242 -3.65 -7.12 10.19
C LEU A 242 -3.86 -7.76 11.56
N GLU A 243 -3.15 -7.30 12.59
CA GLU A 243 -3.35 -7.77 13.97
C GLU A 243 -4.73 -7.40 14.53
N GLY A 244 -5.27 -6.24 14.15
CA GLY A 244 -6.59 -5.77 14.59
C GLY A 244 -7.77 -6.33 13.79
N PHE A 245 -7.54 -7.02 12.68
CA PHE A 245 -8.61 -7.62 11.88
C PHE A 245 -9.05 -8.97 12.45
N ASP A 246 -10.30 -9.34 12.17
CA ASP A 246 -10.71 -10.74 12.36
C ASP A 246 -9.86 -11.67 11.48
N ASN A 247 -9.69 -12.91 11.93
CA ASN A 247 -8.76 -13.85 11.30
C ASN A 247 -9.07 -14.11 9.82
N ALA A 248 -10.35 -14.17 9.44
CA ALA A 248 -10.75 -14.44 8.06
C ALA A 248 -10.43 -13.24 7.15
N LEU A 249 -10.62 -12.02 7.65
CA LEU A 249 -10.27 -10.79 6.94
C LEU A 249 -8.75 -10.61 6.82
N ALA A 250 -8.00 -10.89 7.89
CA ALA A 250 -6.54 -10.87 7.87
C ALA A 250 -5.99 -11.85 6.81
N ARG A 251 -6.52 -13.09 6.75
CA ARG A 251 -6.17 -14.10 5.75
C ARG A 251 -6.35 -13.61 4.32
N LYS A 252 -7.52 -13.06 3.99
CA LYS A 252 -7.81 -12.54 2.64
C LYS A 252 -6.87 -11.40 2.25
N ASN A 253 -6.49 -10.56 3.21
CA ASN A 253 -5.53 -9.49 2.96
C ASN A 253 -4.13 -10.05 2.69
N VAL A 254 -3.64 -10.99 3.50
CA VAL A 254 -2.33 -11.61 3.29
C VAL A 254 -2.27 -12.39 1.98
N GLU A 255 -3.32 -13.13 1.64
CA GLU A 255 -3.45 -13.80 0.33
C GLU A 255 -3.31 -12.79 -0.83
N SER A 256 -4.00 -11.65 -0.73
CA SER A 256 -3.91 -10.59 -1.74
C SER A 256 -2.51 -9.98 -1.84
N LEU A 257 -1.79 -9.85 -0.72
CA LEU A 257 -0.41 -9.32 -0.68
C LEU A 257 0.59 -10.29 -1.31
N VAL A 258 0.48 -11.58 -0.99
CA VAL A 258 1.36 -12.65 -1.49
C VAL A 258 1.12 -12.93 -2.97
N ALA A 259 -0.12 -12.79 -3.45
CA ALA A 259 -0.46 -12.90 -4.88
C ALA A 259 0.01 -11.69 -5.71
N ALA A 260 0.25 -10.55 -5.08
CA ALA A 260 0.62 -9.32 -5.77
C ALA A 260 2.08 -9.26 -6.22
N SER A 261 2.38 -8.29 -7.10
CA SER A 261 3.74 -8.01 -7.57
C SER A 261 4.68 -7.53 -6.46
N VAL A 262 4.16 -6.94 -5.39
CA VAL A 262 5.00 -6.49 -4.26
C VAL A 262 5.73 -7.67 -3.59
N PHE A 263 5.08 -8.85 -3.51
CA PHE A 263 5.72 -10.03 -2.94
C PHE A 263 6.78 -10.58 -3.87
N GLN A 264 6.58 -10.47 -5.19
CA GLN A 264 7.62 -10.81 -6.18
C GLN A 264 8.84 -9.86 -6.08
N ARG A 265 8.61 -8.57 -5.80
CA ARG A 265 9.71 -7.61 -5.59
C ARG A 265 10.47 -7.90 -4.29
N PHE A 266 9.76 -8.21 -3.21
CA PHE A 266 10.37 -8.72 -1.98
C PHE A 266 11.17 -9.99 -2.24
N TRP A 267 10.58 -10.95 -2.96
CA TRP A 267 11.24 -12.18 -3.38
C TRP A 267 12.56 -11.94 -4.11
N ASN A 268 12.59 -10.98 -5.03
CA ASN A 268 13.78 -10.61 -5.80
C ASN A 268 14.82 -9.82 -4.99
N GLY A 269 14.55 -9.46 -3.73
CA GLY A 269 15.43 -8.61 -2.92
C GLY A 269 15.36 -7.13 -3.25
N GLU A 270 14.32 -6.69 -3.95
CA GLU A 270 14.10 -5.27 -4.25
C GLU A 270 13.45 -4.50 -3.07
N LEU A 271 12.98 -5.22 -2.05
CA LEU A 271 12.39 -4.67 -0.83
C LEU A 271 13.11 -5.30 0.37
N ALA A 272 13.56 -4.48 1.32
CA ALA A 272 14.13 -4.97 2.56
C ALA A 272 13.05 -5.21 3.63
N GLY A 273 13.45 -5.74 4.79
CA GLY A 273 12.57 -5.89 5.94
C GLY A 273 11.77 -7.20 5.95
N GLU A 274 10.51 -7.10 6.41
CA GLU A 274 9.65 -8.25 6.71
C GLU A 274 8.35 -8.16 5.90
N PHE A 275 7.86 -9.29 5.41
CA PHE A 275 6.66 -9.39 4.59
C PHE A 275 5.66 -10.38 5.20
N PRO A 276 4.35 -10.02 5.34
CA PRO A 276 3.36 -10.97 5.83
C PRO A 276 3.05 -12.04 4.76
N VAL A 277 3.26 -13.31 5.10
CA VAL A 277 3.12 -14.45 4.18
C VAL A 277 1.99 -15.40 4.53
N ALA A 278 1.53 -15.39 5.78
CA ALA A 278 0.34 -16.11 6.20
C ALA A 278 -0.27 -15.54 7.48
N VAL A 279 -1.43 -16.05 7.86
CA VAL A 279 -2.10 -15.84 9.15
C VAL A 279 -2.36 -17.19 9.80
N LEU A 280 -1.99 -17.32 11.07
CA LEU A 280 -2.23 -18.51 11.89
C LEU A 280 -3.74 -18.70 12.11
N LYS A 281 -4.21 -19.94 12.22
CA LYS A 281 -5.55 -20.18 12.75
C LYS A 281 -5.58 -19.85 14.25
N PRO A 282 -6.74 -19.48 14.83
CA PRO A 282 -6.83 -19.22 16.27
C PRO A 282 -6.35 -20.38 17.16
N GLU A 283 -6.61 -21.62 16.74
CA GLU A 283 -6.11 -22.83 17.41
C GLU A 283 -4.58 -22.92 17.37
N ASP A 284 -3.98 -22.57 16.23
CA ASP A 284 -2.55 -22.56 16.04
C ASP A 284 -1.88 -21.41 16.79
N GLN A 285 -2.51 -20.23 16.83
CA GLN A 285 -2.01 -19.11 17.61
C GLN A 285 -1.96 -19.44 19.10
N LYS A 286 -3.03 -20.06 19.63
CA LYS A 286 -3.12 -20.50 21.04
C LYS A 286 -2.04 -21.50 21.41
N VAL A 287 -1.87 -22.56 20.60
CA VAL A 287 -0.87 -23.59 20.91
C VAL A 287 0.57 -23.02 20.79
N LEU A 288 0.78 -21.90 20.08
CA LEU A 288 2.08 -21.22 19.95
C LEU A 288 2.32 -20.25 21.10
N ASN A 289 1.26 -19.96 21.88
CA ASN A 289 1.24 -18.84 22.80
C ASN A 289 1.64 -17.53 22.09
N ALA A 290 1.23 -17.34 20.84
CA ALA A 290 1.59 -16.17 20.04
C ALA A 290 0.60 -15.03 20.27
N GLU A 291 1.11 -13.82 20.51
CA GLU A 291 0.29 -12.62 20.62
C GLU A 291 -0.20 -12.18 19.23
N SER A 292 0.68 -12.25 18.24
CA SER A 292 0.37 -11.96 16.83
C SER A 292 -0.28 -13.15 16.13
N GLN A 293 -1.23 -12.87 15.23
CA GLN A 293 -1.81 -13.86 14.33
C GLN A 293 -1.06 -13.94 12.99
N VAL A 294 -0.24 -12.94 12.67
CA VAL A 294 0.45 -12.82 11.38
C VAL A 294 1.76 -13.59 11.39
N VAL A 295 2.06 -14.25 10.27
CA VAL A 295 3.33 -14.92 10.00
C VAL A 295 4.12 -14.07 9.01
N LEU A 296 5.32 -13.69 9.40
CA LEU A 296 6.24 -12.83 8.66
C LEU A 296 7.35 -13.65 8.01
N LEU A 297 7.84 -13.16 6.87
CA LEU A 297 9.05 -13.63 6.22
C LEU A 297 10.02 -12.45 6.18
N SER A 298 11.22 -12.60 6.73
CA SER A 298 12.28 -11.59 6.59
C SER A 298 13.09 -11.82 5.32
N GLN A 299 13.67 -10.75 4.78
CA GLN A 299 14.52 -10.85 3.60
C GLN A 299 15.77 -11.70 3.85
N ASP A 300 16.33 -11.61 5.07
CA ASP A 300 17.47 -12.42 5.49
C ASP A 300 17.12 -13.91 5.54
N SER A 301 15.95 -14.26 6.10
CA SER A 301 15.49 -15.65 6.15
C SER A 301 15.21 -16.19 4.76
N LEU A 302 14.62 -15.38 3.87
CA LEU A 302 14.39 -15.78 2.48
C LEU A 302 15.71 -16.03 1.74
N ALA A 303 16.67 -15.08 1.81
CA ALA A 303 17.96 -15.22 1.14
C ALA A 303 18.75 -16.43 1.67
N ALA A 304 18.79 -16.61 2.99
CA ALA A 304 19.43 -17.76 3.61
C ALA A 304 18.78 -19.09 3.19
N HIS A 305 17.44 -19.12 3.08
CA HIS A 305 16.69 -20.30 2.66
C HIS A 305 16.96 -20.65 1.19
N LEU A 306 16.83 -19.69 0.27
CA LEU A 306 17.06 -19.90 -1.16
C LEU A 306 18.49 -20.34 -1.48
N SER A 307 19.49 -19.89 -0.70
CA SER A 307 20.87 -20.36 -0.86
C SER A 307 21.04 -21.86 -0.58
N LYS A 308 20.19 -22.44 0.28
CA LYS A 308 20.22 -23.86 0.67
C LYS A 308 19.19 -24.71 -0.10
N HIS A 309 18.14 -24.07 -0.61
CA HIS A 309 17.01 -24.70 -1.28
C HIS A 309 16.69 -24.02 -2.62
N PRO A 310 17.60 -24.11 -3.61
CA PRO A 310 17.38 -23.51 -4.93
C PRO A 310 16.21 -24.14 -5.72
N GLU A 311 15.72 -25.31 -5.30
CA GLU A 311 14.55 -25.99 -5.85
C GLU A 311 13.21 -25.34 -5.46
N ILE A 312 13.22 -24.43 -4.49
CA ILE A 312 12.04 -23.73 -4.01
C ILE A 312 11.85 -22.43 -4.80
N ASP A 313 10.65 -22.24 -5.33
CA ASP A 313 10.30 -21.08 -6.15
C ASP A 313 9.26 -20.15 -5.48
N LEU A 314 8.96 -19.05 -6.17
CA LEU A 314 7.99 -18.07 -5.70
C LEU A 314 6.59 -18.67 -5.50
N GLN A 315 6.17 -19.63 -6.33
CA GLN A 315 4.85 -20.25 -6.22
C GLN A 315 4.73 -21.12 -4.96
N ASP A 316 5.83 -21.67 -4.48
CA ASP A 316 5.85 -22.44 -3.24
C ASP A 316 5.60 -21.57 -2.03
N TYR A 317 6.26 -20.42 -2.00
CA TYR A 317 6.03 -19.43 -0.96
C TYR A 317 4.60 -18.86 -1.01
N ARG A 318 4.02 -18.75 -2.20
CA ARG A 318 2.59 -18.38 -2.35
C ARG A 318 1.63 -19.41 -1.77
N ARG A 319 2.08 -20.64 -1.53
CA ARG A 319 1.26 -21.70 -0.93
C ARG A 319 1.37 -21.76 0.59
N ILE A 320 2.20 -20.94 1.24
CA ILE A 320 2.40 -20.98 2.70
C ILE A 320 1.07 -20.91 3.45
N GLN A 321 0.15 -20.03 3.06
CA GLN A 321 -1.16 -19.95 3.72
C GLN A 321 -1.94 -21.27 3.64
N GLN A 322 -1.90 -21.94 2.48
CA GLN A 322 -2.55 -23.24 2.27
C GLN A 322 -1.88 -24.36 3.06
N LEU A 323 -0.54 -24.32 3.20
CA LEU A 323 0.22 -25.24 4.05
C LEU A 323 -0.26 -25.12 5.50
N LEU A 324 -0.39 -23.90 6.01
CA LEU A 324 -0.89 -23.66 7.37
C LEU A 324 -2.36 -24.07 7.52
N ASP A 325 -3.18 -23.90 6.48
CA ASP A 325 -4.59 -24.26 6.54
C ASP A 325 -4.83 -25.77 6.60
N ASN A 326 -4.18 -26.51 5.70
CA ASN A 326 -4.53 -27.90 5.45
C ASN A 326 -3.50 -28.87 6.02
N GLY A 327 -2.32 -28.38 6.40
CA GLY A 327 -1.23 -29.19 6.94
C GLY A 327 -1.53 -29.77 8.31
N GLU A 328 -0.93 -30.94 8.53
CA GLU A 328 -0.79 -31.53 9.86
C GLU A 328 0.27 -30.74 10.62
N VAL A 329 -0.04 -30.39 11.86
CA VAL A 329 0.81 -29.52 12.67
C VAL A 329 1.46 -30.35 13.76
N TYR A 330 2.78 -30.25 13.85
CA TYR A 330 3.59 -30.95 14.82
C TYR A 330 4.41 -29.96 15.64
N ARG A 331 4.62 -30.31 16.91
CA ARG A 331 5.46 -29.55 17.84
C ARG A 331 6.54 -30.45 18.40
N GLN A 332 7.75 -29.92 18.48
CA GLN A 332 8.84 -30.60 19.19
C GLN A 332 8.67 -30.40 20.70
N SER A 333 8.71 -31.47 21.48
CA SER A 333 8.57 -31.40 22.94
C SER A 333 9.64 -30.48 23.55
N GLY A 334 9.20 -29.46 24.30
CA GLY A 334 10.08 -28.47 24.92
C GLY A 334 10.53 -27.32 24.01
N SER A 335 10.00 -27.21 22.79
CA SER A 335 10.29 -26.11 21.86
C SER A 335 9.06 -25.27 21.55
N ASP A 336 9.27 -23.96 21.38
CA ASP A 336 8.29 -23.01 20.85
C ASP A 336 8.27 -22.99 19.30
N GLU A 337 9.08 -23.82 18.66
CA GLU A 337 9.12 -23.98 17.21
C GLU A 337 8.08 -25.00 16.74
N ARG A 338 7.46 -24.69 15.61
CA ARG A 338 6.46 -25.54 14.96
C ARG A 338 6.90 -26.01 13.61
N LEU A 339 6.50 -27.23 13.31
CA LEU A 339 6.66 -27.83 12.00
C LEU A 339 5.28 -28.16 11.43
N VAL A 340 4.99 -27.64 10.25
CA VAL A 340 3.78 -27.92 9.49
C VAL A 340 4.16 -28.83 8.33
N TYR A 341 3.47 -29.97 8.22
CA TYR A 341 3.63 -30.92 7.12
C TYR A 341 2.37 -30.93 6.28
N LEU A 342 2.52 -30.76 4.97
CA LEU A 342 1.39 -30.92 4.06
C LEU A 342 1.85 -31.57 2.76
N THR A 343 1.11 -32.60 2.33
CA THR A 343 1.24 -33.14 0.99
C THR A 343 0.32 -32.37 0.05
N LEU A 344 0.89 -31.70 -0.96
CA LEU A 344 0.16 -30.99 -2.01
C LEU A 344 0.52 -31.58 -3.38
N SER A 345 -0.47 -32.10 -4.09
CA SER A 345 -0.29 -32.67 -5.45
C SER A 345 0.81 -33.74 -5.54
N GLY A 346 0.91 -34.60 -4.51
CA GLY A 346 1.94 -35.66 -4.44
C GLY A 346 3.33 -35.18 -4.00
N VAL A 347 3.50 -33.90 -3.70
CA VAL A 347 4.74 -33.33 -3.16
C VAL A 347 4.57 -33.07 -1.68
N LEU A 348 5.46 -33.62 -0.85
CA LEU A 348 5.47 -33.36 0.59
C LEU A 348 6.22 -32.05 0.86
N TYR A 349 5.53 -31.13 1.54
CA TYR A 349 6.10 -29.90 2.04
C TYR A 349 6.30 -29.97 3.55
N ARG A 350 7.47 -29.52 4.00
CA ARG A 350 7.77 -29.30 5.41
C ARG A 350 8.07 -27.82 5.61
N ALA A 351 7.24 -27.15 6.39
CA ALA A 351 7.43 -25.75 6.76
C ALA A 351 7.79 -25.63 8.25
N ALA A 352 8.69 -24.73 8.60
CA ALA A 352 8.98 -24.39 9.99
C ALA A 352 8.55 -22.95 10.31
N LEU A 353 7.87 -22.81 11.43
CA LEU A 353 7.41 -21.54 11.99
C LEU A 353 8.01 -21.36 13.37
N LYS A 354 8.38 -20.13 13.71
CA LYS A 354 8.92 -19.81 15.04
C LYS A 354 8.34 -18.51 15.56
N ARG A 355 7.96 -18.50 16.82
CA ARG A 355 7.59 -17.31 17.57
C ARG A 355 8.84 -16.67 18.18
N THR A 356 8.86 -15.35 18.29
CA THR A 356 9.88 -14.65 19.09
C THR A 356 9.75 -14.95 20.59
N GLY A 357 10.84 -14.82 21.35
CA GLY A 357 10.83 -15.13 22.79
C GLY A 357 9.88 -14.24 23.60
N ASP A 358 9.61 -13.02 23.12
CA ASP A 358 8.62 -12.10 23.69
C ASP A 358 7.18 -12.39 23.24
N GLY A 359 6.98 -13.34 22.33
CA GLY A 359 5.67 -13.75 21.82
C GLY A 359 5.03 -12.83 20.79
N ARG A 360 5.65 -11.69 20.47
CA ARG A 360 5.03 -10.60 19.68
C ARG A 360 5.01 -10.84 18.18
N LYS A 361 5.90 -11.69 17.66
CA LYS A 361 6.00 -11.96 16.22
C LYS A 361 6.12 -13.45 15.93
N ASN A 362 5.61 -13.85 14.78
CA ASN A 362 5.81 -15.18 14.22
C ASN A 362 6.55 -15.08 12.89
N TYR A 363 7.55 -15.93 12.69
CA TYR A 363 8.37 -15.97 11.48
C TYR A 363 8.25 -17.32 10.79
N PHE A 364 8.18 -17.26 9.47
CA PHE A 364 8.40 -18.37 8.56
C PHE A 364 9.90 -18.55 8.36
N LEU A 365 10.42 -19.74 8.70
CA LEU A 365 11.87 -19.97 8.71
C LEU A 365 12.36 -20.75 7.49
N THR A 366 11.66 -21.79 7.09
CA THR A 366 12.13 -22.69 6.03
C THR A 366 10.98 -23.48 5.42
N LEU A 367 11.09 -23.74 4.11
CA LEU A 367 10.21 -24.60 3.33
C LEU A 367 11.04 -25.68 2.62
N PHE A 368 10.73 -26.95 2.84
CA PHE A 368 11.33 -28.05 2.10
C PHE A 368 10.28 -28.69 1.22
N LYS A 369 10.69 -29.13 0.03
CA LYS A 369 9.97 -30.14 -0.75
C LYS A 369 10.79 -31.41 -0.73
N THR A 370 10.17 -32.53 -0.43
CA THR A 370 10.85 -33.83 -0.51
C THR A 370 9.89 -34.90 -1.01
N SER A 371 10.46 -35.94 -1.61
CA SER A 371 9.78 -37.22 -1.87
C SER A 371 10.25 -38.32 -0.91
N ASP A 372 11.10 -37.97 0.07
CA ASP A 372 11.68 -38.91 1.03
C ASP A 372 10.71 -39.21 2.19
N GLU A 373 9.92 -40.27 2.02
CA GLU A 373 8.98 -40.78 3.02
C GLU A 373 9.65 -41.20 4.33
N LYS A 374 10.96 -41.49 4.35
CA LYS A 374 11.67 -41.92 5.57
C LYS A 374 11.87 -40.74 6.51
N ALA A 375 12.30 -39.59 5.98
CA ALA A 375 12.44 -38.35 6.75
C ALA A 375 11.10 -37.90 7.35
N GLU A 376 10.00 -38.14 6.64
CA GLU A 376 8.64 -37.88 7.14
C GLU A 376 8.29 -38.76 8.34
N ARG A 377 8.48 -40.08 8.22
CA ARG A 377 8.18 -41.03 9.30
C ARG A 377 8.95 -40.71 10.58
N GLU A 378 10.23 -40.33 10.44
CA GLU A 378 11.05 -39.99 11.61
C GLU A 378 10.52 -38.78 12.38
N VAL A 379 10.00 -37.76 11.68
CA VAL A 379 9.44 -36.59 12.37
C VAL A 379 8.09 -36.94 13.00
N ARG A 380 7.21 -37.65 12.28
CA ARG A 380 5.92 -38.11 12.83
C ARG A 380 6.09 -38.96 14.09
N GLN A 381 7.19 -39.71 14.21
CA GLN A 381 7.50 -40.52 15.39
C GLN A 381 8.11 -39.71 16.55
N LYS A 382 8.88 -38.66 16.25
CA LYS A 382 9.62 -37.89 17.26
C LYS A 382 8.89 -36.64 17.77
N MET A 383 7.79 -36.24 17.13
CA MET A 383 7.08 -34.99 17.45
C MET A 383 5.63 -35.24 17.86
N GLU A 384 5.13 -34.35 18.71
CA GLU A 384 3.75 -34.37 19.18
C GLU A 384 2.84 -33.78 18.10
N ARG A 385 1.83 -34.54 17.67
CA ARG A 385 0.80 -34.06 16.73
C ARG A 385 -0.15 -33.13 17.46
N VAL A 386 -0.27 -31.91 16.95
CA VAL A 386 -1.22 -30.89 17.44
C VAL A 386 -2.58 -31.06 16.77
N ARG A 387 -2.59 -31.26 15.44
CA ARG A 387 -3.79 -31.56 14.64
C ARG A 387 -3.41 -32.24 13.33
#